data_AF-A0AAV5U4R2-F1
#
_entry.id   AF-A0AAV5U4R2-F1
#
_cell.length_a   1.000
_cell.length_b   1.000
_cell.length_c   1.000
_cell.angle_alpha   90.00
_cell.angle_beta   90.00
_cell.angle_gamma   90.00
#
_symmetry.space_group_name_H-M   'P 1'
#
loop_
_entity.id
_entity.type
_entity.pdbx_description
1 polymer ?
#
loop_
_entity_poly.entity_id
_entity_poly.type
_entity_poly.pdbx_seq_one_letter_code
_entity_poly.pdbx_strand_id
1 'polypeptide(L)'
;FKIHHKLHLADQYNLRILRGDILSSIFDDRYSIDDVIGSDSYVHYSSRLKSELLKKVECAMTTSENNEQIKDESKFGLIQICVKNFNELSSGARSEIMRINGFPWTVKVYRQNNFVYALIDCKKSLESSIWKCEVEAEIKLIDQNYGAPHYCKDVERWFYYNWSSEVEDIYEWDELIENDGYVVDGGIVVEVMINVKGRSGDEFPTKLQMNSLLVP
;
A
#
# COMPACT_ATOMS: atom_id res chain seq x y z
N PHE A 1 -23.28 -23.22 4.78
CA PHE A 1 -23.33 -22.00 5.64
C PHE A 1 -23.16 -20.77 4.77
N LYS A 2 -24.16 -19.88 4.72
CA LYS A 2 -24.16 -18.68 3.84
C LYS A 2 -23.02 -17.74 4.22
N ILE A 3 -22.28 -17.22 3.23
CA ILE A 3 -21.09 -16.39 3.43
C ILE A 3 -21.34 -15.15 4.29
N HIS A 4 -22.51 -14.53 4.15
CA HIS A 4 -22.94 -13.38 4.96
C HIS A 4 -23.02 -13.69 6.45
N HIS A 5 -23.43 -14.91 6.82
CA HIS A 5 -23.52 -15.31 8.22
C HIS A 5 -22.11 -15.47 8.81
N LYS A 6 -21.18 -16.06 8.05
CA LYS A 6 -19.77 -16.17 8.48
C LYS A 6 -19.13 -14.78 8.60
N LEU A 7 -19.39 -13.89 7.65
CA LEU A 7 -18.85 -12.53 7.65
C LEU A 7 -19.41 -11.71 8.80
N HIS A 8 -20.72 -11.83 9.08
CA HIS A 8 -21.37 -11.18 10.22
C HIS A 8 -20.82 -11.67 11.56
N LEU A 9 -20.65 -12.99 11.75
CA LEU A 9 -20.05 -13.53 12.97
C LEU A 9 -18.59 -13.11 13.12
N ALA A 10 -17.83 -13.14 12.03
CA ALA A 10 -16.43 -12.71 12.06
C ALA A 10 -16.29 -11.22 12.41
N ASP A 11 -17.23 -10.39 11.97
CA ASP A 11 -17.29 -8.98 12.31
C ASP A 11 -17.74 -8.76 13.77
N GLN A 12 -18.85 -9.37 14.18
CA GLN A 12 -19.45 -9.25 15.51
C GLN A 12 -18.48 -9.66 16.62
N TYR A 13 -17.74 -10.75 16.42
CA TYR A 13 -16.78 -11.27 17.39
C TYR A 13 -15.34 -10.79 17.12
N ASN A 14 -15.13 -9.84 16.18
CA ASN A 14 -13.82 -9.30 15.80
C ASN A 14 -12.78 -10.41 15.50
N LEU A 15 -13.23 -11.47 14.83
CA LEU A 15 -12.41 -12.61 14.39
C LEU A 15 -11.67 -12.22 13.11
N ARG A 16 -10.62 -11.42 13.26
CA ARG A 16 -9.93 -10.76 12.15
C ARG A 16 -9.35 -11.70 11.11
N ILE A 17 -8.79 -12.84 11.54
CA ILE A 17 -8.22 -13.87 10.65
C ILE A 17 -9.33 -14.46 9.78
N LEU A 18 -10.40 -14.96 10.42
CA LEU A 18 -11.55 -15.52 9.73
C LEU A 18 -12.21 -14.51 8.79
N ARG A 19 -12.30 -13.24 9.21
CA ARG A 19 -12.83 -12.16 8.37
C ARG A 19 -11.96 -11.93 7.13
N GLY A 20 -10.64 -11.90 7.29
CA GLY A 20 -9.68 -11.79 6.19
C GLY A 20 -9.80 -12.93 5.19
N ASP A 21 -9.92 -14.17 5.67
CA ASP A 21 -10.06 -15.36 4.83
C ASP A 21 -11.39 -15.37 4.06
N ILE A 22 -12.49 -14.98 4.72
CA ILE A 22 -13.80 -14.86 4.06
C ILE A 22 -13.74 -13.78 2.99
N LEU A 23 -13.15 -12.62 3.29
CA LEU A 23 -12.99 -11.54 2.32
C LEU A 23 -12.18 -12.03 1.13
N SER A 24 -11.00 -12.62 1.32
CA SER A 24 -10.19 -13.19 0.22
C SER A 24 -11.02 -14.14 -0.66
N SER A 25 -11.84 -15.00 -0.04
CA SER A 25 -12.68 -15.95 -0.78
C SER A 25 -13.80 -15.31 -1.62
N ILE A 26 -14.26 -14.10 -1.27
CA ILE A 26 -15.21 -13.32 -2.07
C ILE A 26 -14.53 -12.79 -3.34
N PHE A 27 -13.25 -12.42 -3.26
CA PHE A 27 -12.52 -11.84 -4.38
C PHE A 27 -11.88 -12.88 -5.32
N ASP A 28 -11.78 -14.15 -4.92
CA ASP A 28 -11.25 -15.26 -5.73
C ASP A 28 -12.32 -15.97 -6.60
N ASP A 29 -13.20 -15.21 -7.28
CA ASP A 29 -14.22 -15.71 -8.23
C ASP A 29 -15.34 -16.64 -7.65
N ARG A 30 -15.39 -16.94 -6.35
CA ARG A 30 -16.42 -17.83 -5.77
C ARG A 30 -17.75 -17.15 -5.43
N TYR A 31 -17.75 -15.83 -5.29
CA TYR A 31 -18.93 -15.01 -5.00
C TYR A 31 -18.76 -13.65 -5.69
N SER A 32 -19.83 -13.07 -6.25
CA SER A 32 -19.73 -11.70 -6.75
C SER A 32 -19.70 -10.73 -5.57
N ILE A 33 -18.80 -9.75 -5.61
CA ILE A 33 -18.81 -8.69 -4.60
C ILE A 33 -20.10 -7.85 -4.67
N ASP A 34 -20.69 -7.73 -5.86
CA ASP A 34 -21.98 -7.08 -6.05
C ASP A 34 -23.09 -7.83 -5.30
N ASP A 35 -23.00 -9.16 -5.22
CA ASP A 35 -23.93 -9.97 -4.41
C ASP A 35 -23.72 -9.72 -2.92
N VAL A 36 -22.48 -9.44 -2.49
CA VAL A 36 -22.16 -9.17 -1.09
C VAL A 36 -22.66 -7.79 -0.66
N ILE A 37 -22.39 -6.77 -1.47
CA ILE A 37 -22.79 -5.38 -1.21
C ILE A 37 -24.30 -5.20 -1.42
N GLY A 38 -24.88 -5.86 -2.43
CA GLY A 38 -26.30 -5.81 -2.75
C GLY A 38 -27.20 -6.63 -1.82
N SER A 39 -26.63 -7.39 -0.88
CA SER A 39 -27.41 -8.21 0.05
C SER A 39 -28.08 -7.41 1.17
N ASP A 40 -29.24 -7.86 1.63
CA ASP A 40 -29.91 -7.34 2.84
C ASP A 40 -29.01 -7.37 4.10
N SER A 41 -28.05 -8.30 4.12
CA SER A 41 -27.08 -8.44 5.22
C SER A 41 -26.09 -7.28 5.30
N TYR A 42 -25.83 -6.59 4.18
CA TYR A 42 -24.85 -5.49 4.12
C TYR A 42 -25.22 -4.34 5.07
N VAL A 43 -26.51 -4.05 5.21
CA VAL A 43 -27.01 -2.99 6.11
C VAL A 43 -26.55 -3.22 7.55
N HIS A 44 -26.48 -4.48 7.98
CA HIS A 44 -26.12 -4.89 9.35
C HIS A 44 -24.62 -5.00 9.61
N TYR A 45 -23.76 -4.79 8.60
CA TYR A 45 -22.31 -4.79 8.79
C TYR A 45 -21.83 -3.54 9.51
N SER A 46 -20.77 -3.69 10.32
CA SER A 46 -20.12 -2.56 10.96
C SER A 46 -19.58 -1.57 9.91
N SER A 47 -19.46 -0.30 10.30
CA SER A 47 -18.82 0.73 9.47
C SER A 47 -17.40 0.32 9.03
N ARG A 48 -16.69 -0.39 9.90
CA ARG A 48 -15.35 -0.94 9.62
C ARG A 48 -15.39 -1.97 8.50
N LEU A 49 -16.28 -2.97 8.58
CA LEU A 49 -16.40 -4.00 7.54
C LEU A 49 -16.86 -3.41 6.21
N LYS A 50 -17.80 -2.46 6.25
CA LYS A 50 -18.23 -1.72 5.04
C LYS A 50 -17.06 -0.99 4.38
N SER A 51 -16.24 -0.29 5.17
CA SER A 51 -15.04 0.38 4.66
C SER A 51 -14.00 -0.61 4.10
N GLU A 52 -13.79 -1.76 4.74
CA GLU A 52 -12.89 -2.82 4.27
C GLU A 52 -13.36 -3.44 2.94
N LEU A 53 -14.68 -3.64 2.77
CA LEU A 53 -15.27 -4.12 1.50
C LEU A 53 -15.09 -3.11 0.37
N LEU A 54 -15.45 -1.84 0.60
CA LEU A 54 -15.34 -0.78 -0.41
C LEU A 54 -13.90 -0.55 -0.86
N LYS A 55 -12.93 -0.51 0.08
CA LYS A 55 -11.50 -0.39 -0.25
C LYS A 55 -10.99 -1.51 -1.14
N LYS A 56 -11.47 -2.74 -0.92
CA LYS A 56 -11.08 -3.88 -1.76
C LYS A 56 -11.74 -3.84 -3.14
N VAL A 57 -12.97 -3.31 -3.27
CA VAL A 57 -13.61 -3.05 -4.58
C VAL A 57 -12.80 -2.03 -5.38
N GLU A 58 -12.46 -0.89 -4.77
CA GLU A 58 -11.65 0.16 -5.39
C GLU A 58 -10.31 -0.40 -5.89
N CYS A 59 -9.66 -1.25 -5.10
CA CYS A 59 -8.39 -1.88 -5.48
C CYS A 59 -8.52 -2.94 -6.58
N ALA A 60 -9.66 -3.64 -6.67
CA ALA A 60 -9.90 -4.62 -7.72
C ALA A 60 -10.14 -3.93 -9.08
N MET A 61 -10.85 -2.80 -9.09
CA MET A 61 -11.13 -2.04 -10.32
C MET A 61 -9.86 -1.42 -10.92
N THR A 62 -8.95 -0.88 -10.09
CA THR A 62 -7.66 -0.33 -10.55
C THR A 62 -6.69 -1.37 -11.08
N THR A 63 -6.89 -2.65 -10.73
CA THR A 63 -6.04 -3.76 -11.21
C THR A 63 -6.45 -4.24 -12.61
N SER A 64 -7.68 -3.95 -13.06
CA SER A 64 -8.19 -4.44 -14.36
C SER A 64 -7.73 -3.63 -15.58
N GLU A 65 -7.30 -2.38 -15.40
CA GLU A 65 -6.94 -1.48 -16.51
C GLU A 65 -5.46 -1.58 -16.94
N ASN A 66 -4.59 -2.23 -16.16
CA ASN A 66 -3.15 -2.37 -16.46
C ASN A 66 -2.74 -3.83 -16.71
N ASN A 67 -3.45 -4.53 -17.59
CA ASN A 67 -3.08 -5.87 -18.05
C ASN A 67 -1.96 -5.82 -19.11
N GLU A 68 -0.80 -5.30 -18.74
CA GLU A 68 0.47 -5.71 -19.33
C GLU A 68 1.24 -6.50 -18.29
N GLN A 69 1.37 -7.80 -18.57
CA GLN A 69 1.95 -8.81 -17.70
C GLN A 69 3.48 -8.67 -17.66
N ILE A 70 3.98 -7.60 -17.07
CA ILE A 70 5.38 -7.52 -16.65
C ILE A 70 5.48 -8.34 -15.36
N LYS A 71 6.18 -9.47 -15.43
CA LYS A 71 6.65 -10.18 -14.23
C LYS A 71 7.61 -9.26 -13.49
N ASP A 72 7.07 -8.46 -12.58
CA ASP A 72 7.83 -7.52 -11.78
C ASP A 72 8.51 -8.26 -10.61
N GLU A 73 9.52 -9.04 -10.96
CA GLU A 73 10.39 -9.79 -10.06
C GLU A 73 11.58 -8.94 -9.58
N SER A 74 11.63 -7.65 -9.93
CA SER A 74 12.71 -6.77 -9.49
C SER A 74 12.62 -6.58 -7.98
N LYS A 75 13.72 -6.89 -7.28
CA LYS A 75 13.87 -6.60 -5.84
C LYS A 75 14.03 -5.10 -5.57
N PHE A 76 14.33 -4.32 -6.59
CA PHE A 76 14.63 -2.90 -6.50
C PHE A 76 13.57 -2.09 -7.24
N GLY A 77 13.13 -0.98 -6.64
CA GLY A 77 12.30 0.01 -7.31
C GLY A 77 12.54 1.41 -6.75
N LEU A 78 12.28 2.41 -7.58
CA LEU A 78 12.40 3.83 -7.26
C LEU A 78 11.02 4.47 -7.42
N ILE A 79 10.49 5.01 -6.32
CA ILE A 79 9.25 5.78 -6.32
C ILE A 79 9.61 7.25 -6.14
N GLN A 80 9.32 8.07 -7.14
CA GLN A 80 9.47 9.52 -7.06
C GLN A 80 8.09 10.17 -6.94
N ILE A 81 7.98 11.15 -6.04
CA ILE A 81 6.77 11.96 -5.88
C ILE A 81 7.15 13.44 -5.90
N CYS A 82 6.55 14.17 -6.84
CA CYS A 82 6.66 15.62 -6.94
C CYS A 82 5.42 16.25 -6.32
N VAL A 83 5.59 16.98 -5.22
CA VAL A 83 4.49 17.58 -4.49
C VAL A 83 4.46 19.07 -4.73
N LYS A 84 3.48 19.52 -5.53
CA LYS A 84 3.27 20.93 -5.86
C LYS A 84 2.42 21.61 -4.77
N ASN A 85 2.61 22.92 -4.61
CA ASN A 85 1.89 23.75 -3.64
C ASN A 85 1.89 23.10 -2.25
N PHE A 86 3.05 22.60 -1.81
CA PHE A 86 3.18 21.78 -0.61
C PHE A 86 2.61 22.49 0.64
N ASN A 87 2.72 23.81 0.68
CA ASN A 87 2.24 24.69 1.74
C ASN A 87 0.71 24.66 1.91
N GLU A 88 -0.02 24.32 0.84
CA GLU A 88 -1.48 24.35 0.80
C GLU A 88 -2.11 22.96 1.04
N LEU A 89 -1.27 21.92 1.18
CA LEU A 89 -1.75 20.54 1.32
C LEU A 89 -2.25 20.26 2.75
N SER A 90 -3.56 20.20 2.89
CA SER A 90 -4.22 19.84 4.15
C SER A 90 -4.10 18.35 4.52
N SER A 91 -3.87 17.46 3.55
CA SER A 91 -3.87 15.99 3.78
C SER A 91 -2.62 15.26 3.28
N GLY A 92 -1.68 15.97 2.65
CA GLY A 92 -0.50 15.41 1.99
C GLY A 92 -0.78 14.86 0.58
N ALA A 93 0.27 14.49 -0.14
CA ALA A 93 0.21 13.88 -1.47
C ALA A 93 0.63 12.41 -1.42
N ARG A 94 0.14 11.60 -2.36
CA ARG A 94 0.48 10.17 -2.47
C ARG A 94 0.89 9.83 -3.90
N SER A 95 1.88 8.97 -4.06
CA SER A 95 2.32 8.44 -5.34
C SER A 95 1.30 7.47 -5.92
N GLU A 96 1.47 7.13 -7.19
CA GLU A 96 0.83 5.94 -7.76
C GLU A 96 1.36 4.66 -7.09
N ILE A 97 0.62 3.56 -7.27
CA ILE A 97 1.05 2.24 -6.81
C ILE A 97 2.14 1.74 -7.74
N MET A 98 3.33 1.49 -7.19
CA MET A 98 4.42 0.82 -7.89
C MET A 98 4.53 -0.62 -7.39
N ARG A 99 4.63 -1.59 -8.30
CA ARG A 99 4.95 -2.97 -7.91
C ARG A 99 6.46 -3.12 -7.81
N ILE A 100 6.91 -3.78 -6.75
CA ILE A 100 8.32 -4.11 -6.53
C ILE A 100 8.34 -5.51 -5.89
N ASN A 101 8.95 -6.46 -6.60
CA ASN A 101 9.03 -7.87 -6.21
C ASN A 101 7.65 -8.52 -5.90
N GLY A 102 6.62 -8.12 -6.65
CA GLY A 102 5.23 -8.57 -6.46
C GLY A 102 4.47 -7.95 -5.29
N PHE A 103 5.05 -6.95 -4.60
CA PHE A 103 4.37 -6.16 -3.57
C PHE A 103 3.97 -4.79 -4.12
N PRO A 104 2.73 -4.32 -3.88
CA PRO A 104 2.30 -2.98 -4.26
C PRO A 104 2.74 -1.94 -3.22
N TRP A 105 3.50 -0.94 -3.62
CA TRP A 105 4.06 0.12 -2.77
C TRP A 105 3.52 1.48 -3.17
N THR A 106 3.32 2.34 -2.17
CA THR A 106 3.01 3.76 -2.35
C THR A 106 3.81 4.59 -1.37
N VAL A 107 4.12 5.82 -1.74
CA VAL A 107 4.73 6.82 -0.85
C VAL A 107 3.73 7.93 -0.62
N LYS A 108 3.49 8.28 0.64
CA LYS A 108 2.71 9.47 1.01
C LYS A 108 3.63 10.49 1.67
N VAL A 109 3.63 11.71 1.16
CA VAL A 109 4.38 12.83 1.76
C VAL A 109 3.39 13.82 2.36
N TYR A 110 3.61 14.22 3.60
CA TYR A 110 2.74 15.18 4.29
C TYR A 110 3.50 15.99 5.34
N ARG A 111 2.91 17.11 5.75
CA ARG A 111 3.43 17.96 6.82
C ARG A 111 2.61 17.75 8.10
N GLN A 112 3.28 17.65 9.25
CA GLN A 112 2.66 17.64 10.57
C GLN A 112 3.61 18.25 11.61
N ASN A 113 3.10 19.09 12.53
CA ASN A 113 3.91 19.66 13.63
C ASN A 113 5.26 20.29 13.19
N ASN A 114 5.28 21.02 12.07
CA ASN A 114 6.49 21.58 11.46
C ASN A 114 7.50 20.57 10.90
N PHE A 115 7.18 19.29 10.78
CA PHE A 115 8.02 18.31 10.09
C PHE A 115 7.38 17.82 8.80
N VAL A 116 8.23 17.48 7.83
CA VAL A 116 7.87 16.73 6.62
C VAL A 116 8.09 15.26 6.88
N TYR A 117 7.07 14.47 6.59
CA TYR A 117 7.08 13.02 6.74
C TYR A 117 6.93 12.33 5.39
N ALA A 118 7.67 11.24 5.20
CA ALA A 118 7.42 10.25 4.16
C ALA A 118 6.89 8.99 4.85
N LEU A 119 5.76 8.52 4.35
CA LEU A 119 5.14 7.28 4.73
C LEU A 119 5.28 6.30 3.57
N ILE A 120 6.07 5.24 3.78
CA ILE A 120 6.18 4.11 2.86
C ILE A 120 5.06 3.15 3.21
N ASP A 121 4.18 2.84 2.26
CA ASP A 121 2.96 2.07 2.51
C ASP A 121 2.83 0.94 1.48
N CYS A 122 2.97 -0.28 1.97
CA CYS A 122 2.78 -1.51 1.22
C CYS A 122 1.30 -1.90 1.24
N LYS A 123 0.66 -1.93 0.07
CA LYS A 123 -0.77 -2.25 -0.10
C LYS A 123 -1.07 -3.74 -0.14
N LYS A 124 -0.12 -4.61 0.21
CA LYS A 124 -0.29 -6.06 0.07
C LYS A 124 -1.44 -6.63 0.92
N SER A 125 -1.83 -5.98 2.02
CA SER A 125 -3.02 -6.37 2.79
C SER A 125 -4.35 -6.26 2.00
N LEU A 126 -4.36 -5.53 0.87
CA LEU A 126 -5.50 -5.52 -0.05
C LEU A 126 -5.57 -6.81 -0.87
N GLU A 127 -4.43 -7.45 -1.15
CA GLU A 127 -4.31 -8.65 -1.98
C GLU A 127 -4.23 -9.96 -1.17
N SER A 128 -3.55 -9.95 0.00
CA SER A 128 -3.35 -11.14 0.84
C SER A 128 -3.54 -10.84 2.32
N SER A 129 -4.12 -11.78 3.08
CA SER A 129 -4.24 -11.71 4.54
C SER A 129 -3.00 -12.22 5.28
N ILE A 130 -2.10 -12.94 4.59
CA ILE A 130 -0.88 -13.51 5.16
C ILE A 130 0.27 -13.08 4.26
N TRP A 131 1.14 -12.23 4.77
CA TRP A 131 2.35 -11.81 4.05
C TRP A 131 3.31 -11.13 5.01
N LYS A 132 4.59 -11.16 4.64
CA LYS A 132 5.66 -10.41 5.28
C LYS A 132 6.66 -9.99 4.19
N CYS A 133 7.18 -8.78 4.30
CA CYS A 133 8.20 -8.24 3.41
C CYS A 133 9.25 -7.50 4.23
N GLU A 134 10.51 -7.87 4.08
CA GLU A 134 11.67 -7.18 4.64
C GLU A 134 12.23 -6.25 3.57
N VAL A 135 12.42 -4.97 3.93
CA VAL A 135 12.96 -3.98 3.01
C VAL A 135 14.00 -3.10 3.67
N GLU A 136 15.01 -2.75 2.88
CA GLU A 136 15.80 -1.53 3.10
C GLU A 136 15.24 -0.47 2.16
N ALA A 137 15.06 0.76 2.67
CA ALA A 137 14.66 1.89 1.87
C ALA A 137 15.57 3.09 2.14
N GLU A 138 15.92 3.82 1.09
CA GLU A 138 16.59 5.12 1.18
C GLU A 138 15.57 6.18 0.76
N ILE A 139 15.25 7.09 1.67
CA ILE A 139 14.37 8.24 1.42
C ILE A 139 15.27 9.44 1.15
N LYS A 140 15.06 10.09 0.00
CA LYS A 140 15.77 11.30 -0.40
C LYS A 140 14.81 12.47 -0.54
N LEU A 141 15.14 13.57 0.12
CA LEU A 141 14.59 14.87 -0.23
C LEU A 141 15.54 15.49 -1.26
N ILE A 142 15.04 15.73 -2.46
CA ILE A 142 15.86 16.14 -3.59
C ILE A 142 16.06 17.65 -3.56
N ASP A 143 17.32 18.05 -3.44
CA ASP A 143 17.75 19.41 -3.76
C ASP A 143 17.64 19.60 -5.27
N GLN A 144 16.88 20.60 -5.70
CA GLN A 144 16.54 20.89 -7.08
C GLN A 144 17.58 21.82 -7.73
N ASN A 145 18.56 22.33 -6.98
CA ASN A 145 19.73 23.01 -7.53
C ASN A 145 20.69 22.01 -8.16
N TYR A 146 21.18 22.35 -9.35
CA TYR A 146 22.04 21.46 -10.11
C TYR A 146 23.35 21.14 -9.36
N GLY A 147 23.56 19.85 -9.08
CA GLY A 147 24.79 19.34 -8.44
C GLY A 147 24.84 19.53 -6.93
N ALA A 148 23.78 20.03 -6.29
CA ALA A 148 23.68 20.10 -4.85
C ALA A 148 23.43 18.71 -4.23
N PRO A 149 23.98 18.43 -3.03
CA PRO A 149 23.73 17.18 -2.35
C PRO A 149 22.28 17.08 -1.90
N HIS A 150 21.68 15.91 -2.07
CA HIS A 150 20.34 15.62 -1.54
C HIS A 150 20.44 15.23 -0.07
N TYR A 151 19.37 15.47 0.68
CA TYR A 151 19.23 14.91 2.02
C TYR A 151 18.79 13.44 1.89
N CYS A 152 19.52 12.53 2.52
CA CYS A 152 19.22 11.09 2.51
C CYS A 152 18.96 10.57 3.93
N LYS A 153 17.99 9.68 4.07
CA LYS A 153 17.72 8.93 5.29
C LYS A 153 17.47 7.46 4.96
N ASP A 154 18.28 6.58 5.55
CA ASP A 154 18.15 5.13 5.41
C ASP A 154 17.19 4.54 6.45
N VAL A 155 16.41 3.55 6.02
CA VAL A 155 15.35 2.93 6.80
C VAL A 155 15.36 1.42 6.54
N GLU A 156 15.54 0.61 7.58
CA GLU A 156 15.42 -0.86 7.48
C GLU A 156 14.20 -1.32 8.27
N ARG A 157 13.23 -1.95 7.60
CA ARG A 157 11.92 -2.26 8.19
C ARG A 157 11.31 -3.56 7.68
N TRP A 158 10.41 -4.09 8.51
CA TRP A 158 9.56 -5.23 8.19
C TRP A 158 8.11 -4.79 8.03
N PHE A 159 7.53 -5.05 6.87
CA PHE A 159 6.12 -4.86 6.57
C PHE A 159 5.40 -6.21 6.68
N TYR A 160 4.20 -6.23 7.27
CA TYR A 160 3.40 -7.44 7.43
C TYR A 160 1.91 -7.13 7.50
N TYR A 161 1.07 -8.17 7.45
CA TYR A 161 -0.40 -8.04 7.31
C TYR A 161 -1.11 -7.12 8.33
N ASN A 162 -0.56 -6.90 9.52
CA ASN A 162 -1.09 -5.98 10.55
C ASN A 162 -0.38 -4.62 10.61
N TRP A 163 0.73 -4.47 9.91
CA TRP A 163 1.57 -3.27 9.87
C TRP A 163 2.09 -3.11 8.45
N SER A 164 1.31 -2.40 7.63
CA SER A 164 1.60 -2.27 6.19
C SER A 164 2.23 -0.92 5.84
N SER A 165 2.40 -0.02 6.79
CA SER A 165 2.87 1.34 6.54
C SER A 165 3.85 1.78 7.62
N GLU A 166 4.97 2.40 7.23
CA GLU A 166 5.97 2.96 8.13
C GLU A 166 6.12 4.47 7.89
N VAL A 167 6.04 5.25 8.97
CA VAL A 167 6.16 6.71 8.93
C VAL A 167 7.57 7.09 9.36
N GLU A 168 8.26 7.87 8.54
CA GLU A 168 9.56 8.43 8.88
C GLU A 168 9.52 9.95 8.69
N ASP A 169 10.01 10.67 9.71
CA ASP A 169 10.33 12.09 9.58
C ASP A 169 11.53 12.25 8.64
N ILE A 170 11.41 13.14 7.66
CA ILE A 170 12.47 13.37 6.67
C ILE A 170 13.21 14.64 7.01
N TYR A 171 12.50 15.71 7.40
CA TYR A 171 13.14 17.02 7.57
C TYR A 171 12.24 17.98 8.36
N GLU A 172 12.85 18.96 9.03
CA GLU A 172 12.12 20.07 9.66
C GLU A 172 11.73 21.12 8.62
N TRP A 173 10.45 21.44 8.53
CA TRP A 173 9.86 22.26 7.48
C TRP A 173 10.41 23.69 7.43
N ASP A 174 10.66 24.29 8.59
CA ASP A 174 11.13 25.68 8.66
C ASP A 174 12.58 25.77 8.13
N GLU A 175 13.44 24.81 8.50
CA GLU A 175 14.79 24.67 7.92
C GLU A 175 14.75 24.37 6.41
N LEU A 176 13.73 23.64 5.96
CA LEU A 176 13.50 23.29 4.56
C LEU A 176 13.18 24.51 3.69
N ILE A 177 12.32 25.42 4.17
CA ILE A 177 12.00 26.68 3.46
C ILE A 177 13.20 27.62 3.42
N GLU A 178 13.98 27.68 4.50
CA GLU A 178 15.17 28.52 4.57
C GLU A 178 16.27 28.05 3.60
N ASN A 179 16.20 26.80 3.15
CA ASN A 179 17.09 26.22 2.16
C ASN A 179 16.49 26.30 0.75
N ASP A 180 17.05 27.18 -0.08
CA ASP A 180 16.56 27.53 -1.42
C ASP A 180 16.62 26.40 -2.45
N GLY A 181 17.30 25.29 -2.15
CA GLY A 181 17.42 24.15 -3.07
C GLY A 181 16.28 23.15 -2.98
N TYR A 182 15.69 22.93 -1.81
CA TYR A 182 14.72 21.85 -1.63
C TYR A 182 13.28 22.25 -1.99
N VAL A 183 12.91 23.51 -1.79
CA VAL A 183 11.59 24.06 -2.14
C VAL A 183 11.71 24.99 -3.35
N VAL A 184 11.29 24.52 -4.53
CA VAL A 184 11.25 25.31 -5.76
C VAL A 184 9.80 25.47 -6.21
N ASP A 185 9.40 26.70 -6.51
CA ASP A 185 8.01 27.06 -6.88
C ASP A 185 6.96 26.55 -5.88
N GLY A 186 7.31 26.51 -4.59
CA GLY A 186 6.44 26.00 -3.51
C GLY A 186 6.22 24.49 -3.53
N GLY A 187 7.03 23.74 -4.29
CA GLY A 187 6.99 22.30 -4.36
C GLY A 187 8.27 21.62 -3.90
N ILE A 188 8.14 20.37 -3.46
CA ILE A 188 9.25 19.50 -3.07
C ILE A 188 9.24 18.22 -3.90
N VAL A 189 10.40 17.58 -4.00
CA VAL A 189 10.56 16.28 -4.66
C VAL A 189 11.15 15.29 -3.66
N VAL A 190 10.46 14.16 -3.49
CA VAL A 190 10.91 13.06 -2.63
C VAL A 190 11.10 11.82 -3.48
N GLU A 191 12.24 11.17 -3.33
CA GLU A 191 12.55 9.88 -3.93
C GLU A 191 12.65 8.82 -2.83
N VAL A 192 12.08 7.65 -3.07
CA VAL A 192 12.20 6.50 -2.18
C VAL A 192 12.68 5.32 -2.99
N MET A 193 13.90 4.88 -2.71
CA MET A 193 14.42 3.62 -3.25
C MET A 193 14.07 2.50 -2.30
N ILE A 194 13.44 1.45 -2.79
CA ILE A 194 13.05 0.28 -2.02
C ILE A 194 13.85 -0.93 -2.52
N ASN A 195 14.45 -1.65 -1.59
CA ASN A 195 15.17 -2.89 -1.81
C ASN A 195 14.56 -4.01 -0.96
N VAL A 196 13.85 -4.93 -1.61
CA VAL A 196 13.23 -6.09 -0.96
C VAL A 196 14.27 -7.17 -0.67
N LYS A 197 14.55 -7.38 0.62
CA LYS A 197 15.52 -8.37 1.10
C LYS A 197 14.93 -9.76 1.21
N GLY A 198 13.72 -9.85 1.75
CA GLY A 198 13.03 -11.10 2.02
C GLY A 198 11.53 -10.93 1.90
N ARG A 199 10.85 -12.00 1.49
CA ARG A 199 9.38 -12.07 1.43
C ARG A 199 8.90 -13.46 1.81
N SER A 200 7.72 -13.53 2.42
CA SER A 200 7.06 -14.80 2.72
C SER A 200 5.55 -14.63 2.85
N GLY A 201 4.82 -15.74 2.69
CA GLY A 201 3.36 -15.77 2.79
C GLY A 201 2.61 -15.21 1.58
N ASP A 202 3.30 -14.58 0.64
CA ASP A 202 2.76 -14.06 -0.62
C ASP A 202 2.57 -15.15 -1.70
N GLU A 203 3.09 -16.36 -1.45
CA GLU A 203 2.86 -17.57 -2.23
C GLU A 203 1.52 -18.22 -1.88
N PHE A 204 0.41 -17.58 -2.25
CA PHE A 204 -0.79 -18.33 -2.61
C PHE A 204 -0.79 -18.49 -4.12
N PRO A 205 -1.05 -19.70 -4.65
CA PRO A 205 -0.67 -20.04 -6.01
C PRO A 205 -1.46 -19.19 -7.00
N THR A 206 -0.74 -18.34 -7.74
CA THR A 206 -1.18 -17.93 -9.09
C THR A 206 -1.62 -19.19 -9.82
N LYS A 207 -2.78 -19.14 -10.51
CA LYS A 207 -3.56 -20.23 -11.15
C LYS A 207 -2.77 -21.33 -11.92
N LEU A 208 -1.45 -21.22 -12.09
CA LEU A 208 -0.56 -22.16 -12.76
C LEU A 208 0.01 -23.30 -11.89
N GLN A 209 -0.04 -23.24 -10.55
CA GLN A 209 0.50 -24.31 -9.69
C GLN A 209 -0.55 -25.29 -9.13
N MET A 210 -1.85 -25.04 -9.30
CA MET A 210 -2.90 -25.99 -8.87
C MET A 210 -3.18 -27.10 -9.90
N ASN A 211 -2.75 -26.95 -11.16
CA ASN A 211 -2.96 -27.97 -12.19
C ASN A 211 -1.98 -29.16 -12.11
N SER A 212 -0.94 -29.08 -11.27
CA SER A 212 -0.01 -30.20 -11.04
C SER A 212 -0.36 -31.05 -9.82
N LEU A 213 -1.37 -30.67 -9.03
CA LEU A 213 -1.86 -31.43 -7.88
C LEU A 213 -3.20 -32.15 -8.13
N LEU A 214 -3.71 -32.06 -9.36
CA LEU A 214 -4.87 -32.79 -9.84
C LEU A 214 -4.51 -33.56 -11.11
N VAL A 215 -3.65 -34.56 -10.95
CA VAL A 215 -3.62 -35.71 -11.87
C VAL A 215 -4.02 -36.91 -11.02
N PRO A 216 -5.06 -37.69 -11.42
CA PRO A 216 -5.57 -38.82 -10.65
C PRO A 216 -4.54 -39.95 -10.48
#